data_AF-A0A483A397-F1
#
_entry.id   AF-A0A483A397-F1
#
_cell.length_a   1.000
_cell.length_b   1.000
_cell.length_c   1.000
_cell.angle_alpha   90.00
_cell.angle_beta   90.00
_cell.angle_gamma   90.00
#
_symmetry.space_group_name_H-M   'P 1'
#
loop_
_entity.id
_entity.type
_entity.pdbx_description
1 polymer ?
#
loop_
_entity_poly.entity_id
_entity_poly.type
_entity_poly.pdbx_seq_one_letter_code
_entity_poly.pdbx_strand_id
1 'polypeptide(L)'
;MFDKDEKIIEFKPKCPHTLPQDWEDEGNPTIYEINATLETLKKMYADQVRDIEQGKISEEQGEESLRNVATNYQSIKSILFQPR
;
A
#
# COMPACT_ATOMS: atom_id res chain seq x y z
N MET A 1 20.17 -38.66 -5.40
CA MET A 1 19.47 -38.22 -4.17
C MET A 1 19.83 -36.75 -3.97
N PHE A 2 18.97 -35.85 -4.42
CA PHE A 2 18.99 -34.45 -3.99
C PHE A 2 17.71 -34.22 -3.21
N ASP A 3 17.58 -34.94 -2.10
CA ASP A 3 16.52 -34.70 -1.13
C ASP A 3 16.97 -33.56 -0.23
N LYS A 4 16.52 -32.36 -0.59
CA LYS A 4 16.12 -31.26 0.28
C LYS A 4 15.99 -30.01 -0.59
N ASP A 5 14.83 -29.89 -1.23
CA ASP A 5 14.23 -28.58 -1.45
C ASP A 5 14.02 -27.97 -0.05
N GLU A 6 15.10 -27.41 0.52
CA GLU A 6 15.01 -26.50 1.64
C GLU A 6 14.00 -25.45 1.22
N LYS A 7 12.84 -25.46 1.87
CA LYS A 7 11.74 -24.51 1.67
C LYS A 7 12.36 -23.13 1.54
N ILE A 8 12.50 -22.65 0.31
CA ILE A 8 12.94 -21.30 0.00
C ILE A 8 11.96 -20.44 0.78
N ILE A 9 12.43 -19.84 1.86
CA ILE A 9 11.62 -18.96 2.67
C ILE A 9 11.32 -17.80 1.73
N GLU A 10 10.08 -17.72 1.23
CA GLU A 10 9.65 -16.53 0.49
C GLU A 10 9.92 -15.35 1.41
N PHE A 11 10.95 -14.57 1.08
CA PHE A 11 11.23 -13.32 1.76
C PHE A 11 10.03 -12.42 1.50
N LYS A 12 9.11 -12.40 2.45
CA LYS A 12 8.04 -11.42 2.53
C LYS A 12 8.62 -10.28 3.36
N PRO A 13 9.18 -9.22 2.74
CA PRO A 13 9.60 -8.06 3.51
C PRO A 13 8.42 -7.63 4.36
N LYS A 14 8.66 -7.36 5.66
CA LYS A 14 7.68 -6.63 6.46
C LYS A 14 7.48 -5.30 5.75
N CYS A 15 6.38 -5.17 5.01
CA CYS A 15 6.07 -3.95 4.29
C CYS A 15 5.88 -2.87 5.36
N PRO A 16 6.79 -1.88 5.43
CA PRO A 16 6.57 -0.75 6.32
C PRO A 16 5.30 -0.03 5.87
N HIS A 17 4.53 0.48 6.82
CA HIS A 17 3.40 1.34 6.51
C HIS A 17 3.98 2.67 6.02
N THR A 18 4.13 2.80 4.70
CA THR A 18 4.72 3.99 4.07
C THR A 18 3.67 4.69 3.23
N LEU A 19 3.61 6.01 3.38
CA LEU A 19 2.84 6.92 2.55
C LEU A 19 3.80 7.81 1.73
N PRO A 20 3.32 8.52 0.70
CA PRO A 20 4.19 9.37 -0.13
C PRO A 20 4.97 10.42 0.68
N GLN A 21 4.35 10.95 1.73
CA GLN A 21 4.93 11.91 2.67
C GLN A 21 6.10 11.34 3.52
N ASP A 22 6.26 10.02 3.53
CA ASP A 22 7.33 9.33 4.26
C ASP A 22 8.55 9.06 3.38
N TRP A 23 8.53 9.47 2.10
CA TRP A 23 9.63 9.29 1.16
C TRP A 23 10.77 10.27 1.45
N GLU A 24 12.01 9.86 1.17
CA GLU A 24 13.19 10.71 1.39
C GLU A 24 13.18 11.94 0.47
N ASP A 25 12.73 11.77 -0.78
CA ASP A 25 12.46 12.83 -1.74
C ASP A 25 11.13 12.55 -2.46
N GLU A 26 10.09 13.29 -2.11
CA GLU A 26 8.77 13.15 -2.73
C GLU A 26 8.78 13.37 -4.25
N GLY A 27 9.68 14.20 -4.77
CA GLY A 27 9.79 14.49 -6.20
C GLY A 27 10.60 13.46 -6.97
N ASN A 28 11.35 12.61 -6.27
CA ASN A 28 12.22 11.60 -6.87
C ASN A 28 12.23 10.28 -6.06
N PRO A 29 11.07 9.61 -5.94
CA PRO A 29 10.96 8.41 -5.15
C PRO A 29 11.71 7.23 -5.77
N THR A 30 12.26 6.38 -4.91
CA THR A 30 12.84 5.11 -5.31
C THR A 30 11.74 4.11 -5.69
N ILE A 31 12.11 3.11 -6.52
CA ILE A 31 11.20 2.00 -6.87
C ILE A 31 10.72 1.26 -5.61
N TYR A 32 11.59 1.15 -4.59
CA TYR A 32 11.24 0.52 -3.33
C TYR A 32 10.14 1.29 -2.59
N GLU A 33 10.28 2.60 -2.46
CA GLU A 33 9.28 3.48 -1.81
C GLU A 33 7.94 3.45 -2.52
N ILE A 34 7.94 3.48 -3.87
CA ILE A 34 6.72 3.36 -4.67
C ILE A 34 6.03 2.03 -4.37
N ASN A 35 6.76 0.92 -4.45
CA ASN A 35 6.20 -0.41 -4.22
C ASN A 35 5.70 -0.60 -2.79
N ALA A 36 6.46 -0.16 -1.79
CA ALA A 36 6.07 -0.24 -0.38
C ALA A 36 4.79 0.56 -0.11
N THR A 37 4.65 1.72 -0.74
CA THR A 37 3.48 2.58 -0.61
C THR A 37 2.27 1.96 -1.30
N LEU A 38 2.43 1.40 -2.51
CA LEU A 38 1.36 0.70 -3.21
C LEU A 38 0.84 -0.52 -2.43
N GLU A 39 1.75 -1.33 -1.87
CA GLU A 39 1.37 -2.47 -1.03
C GLU A 39 0.68 -2.02 0.27
N THR A 40 1.12 -0.91 0.86
CA THR A 40 0.46 -0.28 2.02
C THR A 40 -0.98 0.12 1.68
N LEU A 41 -1.20 0.83 0.57
CA LEU A 41 -2.53 1.26 0.15
C LEU A 41 -3.46 0.07 -0.18
N LYS A 42 -2.94 -0.97 -0.83
CA LYS A 42 -3.70 -2.22 -1.08
C LYS A 42 -4.15 -2.86 0.23
N LYS A 43 -3.25 -2.93 1.22
CA LYS A 43 -3.58 -3.50 2.53
C LYS A 43 -4.62 -2.67 3.26
N MET A 44 -4.46 -1.34 3.29
CA MET A 44 -5.45 -0.43 3.89
C MET A 44 -6.83 -0.60 3.25
N TYR A 45 -6.89 -0.68 1.91
CA TYR A 45 -8.15 -0.95 1.20
C TYR A 45 -8.78 -2.28 1.63
N ALA A 46 -8.01 -3.37 1.61
CA ALA A 46 -8.51 -4.70 1.95
C ALA A 46 -8.98 -4.80 3.41
N ASP A 47 -8.23 -4.20 4.35
CA ASP A 47 -8.60 -4.15 5.75
C ASP A 47 -9.88 -3.32 5.94
N GLN A 48 -10.00 -2.17 5.25
CA GLN A 48 -11.18 -1.31 5.31
C GLN A 48 -12.44 -2.00 4.76
N VAL A 49 -12.35 -2.64 3.59
CA VAL A 49 -13.48 -3.39 3.01
C VAL A 49 -13.93 -4.48 3.97
N ARG A 50 -12.99 -5.23 4.56
CA ARG A 50 -13.31 -6.27 5.54
C ARG A 50 -14.02 -5.71 6.77
N ASP A 51 -13.60 -4.56 7.28
CA ASP A 51 -14.21 -3.95 8.46
C ASP A 51 -15.62 -3.39 8.18
N ILE A 52 -15.88 -2.88 6.96
CA ILE A 52 -17.23 -2.51 6.48
C ILE A 52 -18.11 -3.76 6.39
N GLU A 53 -17.65 -4.82 5.72
CA GLU A 53 -18.40 -6.07 5.53
C GLU A 53 -18.75 -6.75 6.87
N GLN A 54 -17.87 -6.62 7.87
CA GLN A 54 -18.09 -7.16 9.21
C GLN A 54 -18.92 -6.23 10.12
N GLY A 55 -19.35 -5.07 9.62
CA GLY A 55 -20.11 -4.08 10.38
C GLY A 55 -19.35 -3.52 11.59
N LYS A 56 -18.02 -3.56 11.58
CA LYS A 56 -17.17 -3.03 12.67
C LYS A 56 -17.12 -1.51 12.66
N ILE A 57 -17.35 -0.91 11.50
CA ILE A 57 -17.41 0.52 11.26
C ILE A 57 -18.66 0.84 10.44
N SER A 58 -19.16 2.07 10.52
CA SER A 58 -20.30 2.48 9.70
C SER A 58 -19.92 2.57 8.23
N GLU A 59 -20.90 2.43 7.33
CA GLU A 59 -20.68 2.60 5.89
C GLU A 59 -20.11 3.98 5.56
N GLU A 60 -20.58 5.04 6.22
CA GLU A 60 -20.09 6.41 6.03
C GLU A 60 -18.61 6.57 6.40
N GLN A 61 -18.20 6.08 7.57
CA GLN A 61 -16.79 6.06 7.99
C GLN A 61 -15.95 5.14 7.08
N GLY A 62 -16.58 4.05 6.64
CA GLY A 62 -16.12 3.14 5.60
C GLY A 62 -15.67 3.86 4.34
N GLU A 63 -16.63 4.56 3.73
CA GLU A 63 -16.48 5.32 2.49
C GLU A 63 -15.45 6.44 2.62
N GLU A 64 -15.45 7.20 3.72
CA GLU A 64 -14.48 8.27 3.95
C GLU A 64 -13.05 7.73 3.94
N SER A 65 -12.82 6.61 4.65
CA SER A 65 -11.51 5.98 4.69
C SER A 65 -11.08 5.44 3.32
N LEU A 66 -12.01 4.86 2.56
CA LEU A 66 -11.75 4.42 1.18
C LEU A 66 -11.42 5.59 0.25
N ARG A 67 -12.08 6.75 0.42
CA ARG A 67 -11.74 7.99 -0.29
C ARG A 67 -10.33 8.45 0.04
N ASN A 68 -9.90 8.37 1.29
CA ASN A 68 -8.53 8.72 1.69
C ASN A 68 -7.49 7.81 1.02
N VAL A 69 -7.75 6.50 0.95
CA VAL A 69 -6.89 5.56 0.21
C VAL A 69 -6.82 5.94 -1.28
N ALA A 70 -7.96 6.25 -1.90
CA ALA A 70 -8.01 6.67 -3.30
C ALA A 70 -7.25 7.98 -3.55
N THR A 71 -7.39 8.98 -2.67
CA THR A 71 -6.66 10.24 -2.74
C THR A 71 -5.15 10.01 -2.68
N ASN A 72 -4.66 9.18 -1.75
CA ASN A 72 -3.24 8.85 -1.66
C ASN A 72 -2.72 8.17 -2.94
N TYR A 73 -3.52 7.28 -3.55
CA TYR A 73 -3.18 6.69 -4.84
C TYR A 73 -3.09 7.73 -5.96
N GLN A 74 -4.02 8.71 -6.01
CA GLN A 74 -3.95 9.79 -6.99
C GLN A 74 -2.74 10.70 -6.77
N SER A 75 -2.35 10.96 -5.52
CA SER A 75 -1.14 11.73 -5.20
C SER A 75 0.12 11.04 -5.75
N ILE A 76 0.26 9.72 -5.55
CA ILE A 76 1.37 8.94 -6.14
C ILE A 76 1.36 9.06 -7.66
N LYS A 77 0.19 8.87 -8.27
CA LYS A 77 0.04 8.99 -9.73
C LYS A 77 0.45 10.39 -10.21
N SER A 78 0.03 11.44 -9.51
CA SER A 78 0.39 12.82 -9.83
C SER A 78 1.90 13.00 -9.82
N ILE A 79 2.58 12.56 -8.75
CA ILE A 79 4.04 12.65 -8.60
C ILE A 79 4.77 11.90 -9.73
N LEU A 80 4.38 10.66 -10.00
CA LEU A 80 5.10 9.80 -10.95
C LEU A 80 4.92 10.21 -12.41
N PHE A 81 3.79 10.84 -12.75
CA PHE A 81 3.43 11.18 -14.12
C PHE A 81 3.35 12.69 -14.37
N GLN A 82 4.03 13.51 -13.55
CA GLN A 82 4.17 14.94 -13.87
C GLN A 82 4.85 15.13 -15.24
N PRO A 83 4.38 16.08 -16.07
CA PRO A 83 5.08 16.43 -17.30
C PRO A 83 6.48 16.93 -16.94
N ARG A 84 7.51 16.31 -17.52
CA ARG A 84 8.93 16.70 -17.36
C ARG A 84 9.38 17.58 -18.52
#